data_AF-A0A560PXH7-F1
#
_entry.id   AF-A0A560PXH7-F1
#
_cell.length_a   1.000
_cell.length_b   1.000
_cell.length_c   1.000
_cell.angle_alpha   90.00
_cell.angle_beta   90.00
_cell.angle_gamma   90.00
#
_symmetry.space_group_name_H-M   'P 1'
#
loop_
_entity.id
_entity.type
_entity.pdbx_description
1 polymer ?
#
loop_
_entity_poly.entity_id
_entity_poly.type
_entity_poly.pdbx_seq_one_letter_code
_entity_poly.pdbx_strand_id
1 'polypeptide(L)'
;MGNGWLKREIAKGVTGLLALRLDGAPAADAATKTADIWLVAMTKGREWNEEQDASRIAKAFETLFANCERWPPPALLLRELPTQPVEQRYIKQKRTEEQIRTGNEALDQLMARMKRRANPDAALKSDNEIEESKKQAMAAFAELQDRASKPTDMEQQQ
;
A
#
# COMPACT_ATOMS: atom_id res chain seq x y z
N MET A 1 -33.88 2.97 -2.97
CA MET A 1 -33.38 1.63 -3.34
C MET A 1 -33.58 0.73 -2.15
N GLY A 2 -34.22 -0.42 -2.31
CA GLY A 2 -34.66 -1.25 -1.18
C GLY A 2 -33.49 -1.95 -0.49
N ASN A 3 -33.63 -2.25 0.80
CA ASN A 3 -32.66 -3.00 1.63
C ASN A 3 -32.48 -4.48 1.22
N GLY A 4 -32.80 -4.83 -0.04
CA GLY A 4 -32.75 -6.20 -0.55
C GLY A 4 -31.33 -6.76 -0.61
N TRP A 5 -30.33 -5.92 -0.87
CA TRP A 5 -28.93 -6.33 -0.83
C TRP A 5 -28.50 -6.71 0.59
N LEU A 6 -28.87 -5.90 1.59
CA LEU A 6 -28.53 -6.13 2.99
C LEU A 6 -29.21 -7.41 3.49
N LYS A 7 -30.50 -7.60 3.17
CA LYS A 7 -31.22 -8.83 3.49
C LYS A 7 -30.52 -10.07 2.92
N ARG A 8 -30.05 -10.02 1.67
CA ARG A 8 -29.32 -11.11 1.01
C ARG A 8 -28.00 -11.40 1.71
N GLU A 9 -27.23 -10.37 2.07
CA GLU A 9 -25.94 -10.55 2.74
C GLU A 9 -26.11 -11.15 4.14
N ILE A 10 -27.09 -10.66 4.91
CA ILE A 10 -27.43 -11.22 6.23
C ILE A 10 -27.91 -12.67 6.11
N ALA A 11 -28.78 -12.98 5.14
CA ALA A 11 -29.26 -14.35 4.93
C ALA A 11 -28.11 -15.31 4.59
N LYS A 12 -27.17 -14.89 3.74
CA LYS A 12 -25.97 -15.65 3.40
C LYS A 12 -25.11 -15.90 4.64
N GLY A 13 -24.83 -14.86 5.42
CA GLY A 13 -24.03 -14.95 6.64
C GLY A 13 -24.65 -15.86 7.71
N VAL A 14 -25.95 -15.70 7.99
CA VAL A 14 -26.69 -16.52 8.96
C VAL A 14 -26.76 -17.98 8.52
N THR A 15 -26.94 -18.24 7.22
CA THR A 15 -26.90 -19.62 6.68
C THR A 15 -25.51 -20.24 6.85
N GLY A 16 -24.45 -19.46 6.65
CA GLY A 16 -23.07 -19.88 6.92
C GLY A 16 -22.86 -20.26 8.39
N LEU A 17 -23.34 -19.44 9.34
CA LEU A 17 -23.26 -19.76 10.77
C LEU A 17 -24.05 -21.05 11.10
N LEU A 18 -25.22 -21.23 10.50
CA LEU A 18 -26.04 -22.43 10.71
C LEU A 18 -25.36 -23.71 10.22
N ALA A 19 -24.54 -23.61 9.17
CA ALA A 19 -23.77 -24.73 8.63
C ALA A 19 -22.67 -25.19 9.60
N LEU A 20 -22.16 -24.30 10.47
CA LEU A 20 -21.16 -24.64 11.48
C LEU A 20 -21.73 -25.43 12.67
N ARG A 21 -23.07 -25.46 12.82
CA ARG A 21 -23.78 -26.20 13.90
C ARG A 21 -23.23 -25.88 15.30
N LEU A 22 -22.92 -24.62 15.54
CA LEU A 22 -22.41 -24.12 16.82
C LEU A 22 -23.39 -24.39 17.96
N ASP A 23 -22.87 -24.52 19.17
CA ASP A 23 -23.69 -24.66 20.37
C ASP A 23 -24.62 -23.45 20.54
N GLY A 24 -25.88 -23.71 20.86
CA GLY A 24 -26.94 -22.70 20.94
C GLY A 24 -27.49 -22.20 19.59
N ALA A 25 -27.14 -22.85 18.46
CA ALA A 25 -27.69 -22.49 17.15
C ALA A 25 -29.21 -22.71 17.08
N PRO A 26 -29.96 -21.83 16.39
CA PRO A 26 -31.38 -22.03 16.16
C PRO A 26 -31.62 -23.23 15.24
N ALA A 27 -32.82 -23.79 15.31
CA ALA A 27 -33.25 -24.87 14.43
C ALA A 27 -33.22 -24.42 12.96
N ALA A 28 -32.97 -25.37 12.05
CA ALA A 28 -32.76 -25.07 10.63
C ALA A 28 -34.00 -24.47 9.95
N ASP A 29 -35.20 -24.85 10.38
CA ASP A 29 -36.48 -24.28 9.95
C ASP A 29 -36.70 -22.83 10.42
N ALA A 30 -35.99 -22.40 11.47
CA ALA A 30 -35.99 -21.04 11.97
C ALA A 30 -34.95 -20.12 11.29
N ALA A 31 -34.21 -20.61 10.28
CA ALA A 31 -33.15 -19.86 9.60
C ALA A 31 -33.62 -18.51 9.05
N THR A 32 -34.73 -18.51 8.32
CA THR A 32 -35.28 -17.29 7.70
C THR A 32 -35.68 -16.26 8.76
N LYS A 33 -36.38 -16.69 9.81
CA LYS A 33 -36.79 -15.81 10.92
C LYS A 33 -35.57 -15.24 11.65
N THR A 34 -34.54 -16.06 11.84
CA THR A 34 -33.28 -15.63 12.45
C THR A 34 -32.62 -14.54 11.61
N ALA A 35 -32.54 -14.73 10.29
CA ALA A 35 -31.99 -13.72 9.38
C ALA A 35 -32.81 -12.42 9.39
N ASP A 36 -34.15 -12.50 9.46
CA ASP A 36 -35.00 -11.30 9.57
C ASP A 36 -34.75 -10.54 10.88
N ILE A 37 -34.56 -11.24 12.02
CA ILE A 37 -34.22 -10.59 13.31
C ILE A 37 -32.84 -9.92 13.23
N TRP A 38 -31.86 -10.57 12.62
CA TRP A 38 -30.54 -9.97 12.39
C TRP A 38 -30.62 -8.73 11.51
N LEU A 39 -31.46 -8.75 10.48
CA LEU A 39 -31.71 -7.57 9.65
C LEU A 39 -32.30 -6.42 10.46
N VAL A 40 -33.28 -6.68 11.34
CA VAL A 40 -33.85 -5.66 12.24
C VAL A 40 -32.78 -5.08 13.18
N ALA A 41 -31.92 -5.92 13.75
CA ALA A 41 -30.83 -5.47 14.60
C ALA A 41 -29.83 -4.58 13.85
N MET A 42 -29.54 -4.93 12.59
CA MET A 42 -28.61 -4.20 11.72
C MET A 42 -29.16 -2.85 11.26
N THR A 43 -30.48 -2.74 11.03
CA THR A 43 -31.11 -1.50 10.52
C THR A 43 -31.56 -0.55 11.62
N LYS A 44 -31.51 -0.96 12.90
CA LYS A 44 -31.90 -0.10 14.03
C LYS A 44 -30.95 1.10 14.16
N GLY A 45 -31.43 2.27 13.75
CA GLY A 45 -30.73 3.55 13.91
C GLY A 45 -29.49 3.70 13.01
N ARG A 46 -29.41 2.93 11.92
CA ARG A 46 -28.29 2.95 10.99
C ARG A 46 -28.77 2.75 9.56
N GLU A 47 -28.24 3.57 8.67
CA GLU A 47 -28.37 3.39 7.22
C GLU A 47 -27.12 2.71 6.67
N TRP A 48 -27.30 1.94 5.60
CA TRP A 48 -26.25 1.14 4.99
C TRP A 48 -26.11 1.48 3.52
N ASN A 49 -24.88 1.59 3.05
CA ASN A 49 -24.54 1.83 1.64
C ASN A 49 -23.94 0.55 1.04
N GLU A 50 -24.54 0.01 -0.02
CA GLU A 50 -24.11 -1.26 -0.62
C GLU A 50 -22.65 -1.23 -1.08
N GLU A 51 -22.20 -0.13 -1.70
CA GLU A 51 -20.84 0.00 -2.23
C GLU A 51 -19.79 0.00 -1.11
N GLN A 52 -20.10 0.62 0.02
CA GLN A 52 -19.15 0.78 1.13
C GLN A 52 -19.24 -0.38 2.13
N ASP A 53 -20.43 -0.92 2.36
CA ASP A 53 -20.71 -1.79 3.50
C ASP A 53 -20.87 -3.26 3.14
N ALA A 54 -21.20 -3.62 1.89
CA ALA A 54 -21.37 -5.03 1.53
C ALA A 54 -20.12 -5.87 1.83
N SER A 55 -18.95 -5.39 1.42
CA SER A 55 -17.68 -6.06 1.68
C SER A 55 -17.32 -6.11 3.18
N ARG A 56 -17.71 -5.08 3.95
CA ARG A 56 -17.44 -5.00 5.39
C ARG A 56 -18.29 -6.00 6.17
N ILE A 57 -19.56 -6.13 5.82
CA ILE A 57 -20.49 -7.09 6.43
C ILE A 57 -20.04 -8.52 6.10
N ALA A 58 -19.67 -8.81 4.85
CA ALA A 58 -19.14 -10.11 4.46
C ALA A 58 -17.90 -10.49 5.29
N LYS A 59 -16.92 -9.59 5.40
CA LYS A 59 -15.71 -9.80 6.21
C LYS A 59 -16.02 -10.01 7.70
N ALA A 60 -16.97 -9.26 8.26
CA ALA A 60 -17.37 -9.45 9.64
C ALA A 60 -17.94 -10.87 9.86
N PHE A 61 -18.75 -11.39 8.94
CA PHE A 61 -19.19 -12.79 9.00
C PHE A 61 -18.04 -13.78 8.86
N GLU A 62 -17.07 -13.55 7.98
CA GLU A 62 -15.86 -14.39 7.88
C GLU A 62 -15.11 -14.45 9.22
N THR A 63 -14.99 -13.32 9.93
CA THR A 63 -14.43 -13.28 11.28
C THR A 63 -15.25 -14.10 12.27
N LEU A 64 -16.59 -14.01 12.23
CA LEU A 64 -17.44 -14.83 13.08
C LEU A 64 -17.30 -16.32 12.77
N PHE A 65 -17.19 -16.71 11.50
CA PHE A 65 -17.00 -18.11 11.11
C PHE A 65 -15.71 -18.69 11.65
N ALA A 66 -14.64 -17.89 11.68
CA ALA A 66 -13.32 -18.33 12.14
C ALA A 66 -13.23 -18.46 13.67
N ASN A 67 -13.95 -17.61 14.41
CA ASN A 67 -13.68 -17.40 15.84
C ASN A 67 -14.81 -17.80 16.79
N CYS A 68 -16.04 -17.99 16.31
CA CYS A 68 -17.17 -18.31 17.20
C CYS A 68 -17.22 -19.80 17.55
N GLU A 69 -17.14 -20.12 18.84
CA GLU A 69 -17.38 -21.48 19.37
C GLU A 69 -18.86 -21.72 19.71
N ARG A 70 -19.61 -20.65 19.95
CA ARG A 70 -21.05 -20.65 20.27
C ARG A 70 -21.81 -19.74 19.32
N TRP A 71 -23.11 -19.97 19.20
CA TRP A 71 -23.98 -19.15 18.37
C TRP A 71 -23.94 -17.67 18.79
N PRO A 72 -23.49 -16.76 17.92
CA PRO A 72 -23.27 -15.37 18.30
C PRO A 72 -24.58 -14.56 18.31
N PRO A 73 -24.68 -13.52 19.16
CA PRO A 73 -25.75 -12.52 19.04
C PRO A 73 -25.50 -11.58 17.85
N PRO A 74 -26.56 -10.98 17.24
CA PRO A 74 -26.40 -10.03 16.13
C PRO A 74 -25.50 -8.83 16.46
N ALA A 75 -25.46 -8.43 17.73
CA ALA A 75 -24.61 -7.35 18.21
C ALA A 75 -23.10 -7.64 18.02
N LEU A 76 -22.69 -8.92 17.98
CA LEU A 76 -21.30 -9.27 17.76
C LEU A 76 -20.88 -8.96 16.32
N LEU A 77 -21.75 -9.20 15.33
CA LEU A 77 -21.49 -8.83 13.93
C LEU A 77 -21.15 -7.34 13.80
N LEU A 78 -21.90 -6.47 14.49
CA LEU A 78 -21.67 -5.02 14.48
C LEU A 78 -20.31 -4.63 15.08
N ARG A 79 -19.81 -5.40 16.06
CA ARG A 79 -18.51 -5.17 16.71
C ARG A 79 -17.35 -5.63 15.83
N GLU A 80 -17.54 -6.71 15.08
CA GLU A 80 -16.54 -7.27 14.16
C GLU A 80 -16.50 -6.55 12.80
N LEU A 81 -17.32 -5.52 12.58
CA LEU A 81 -17.27 -4.75 11.35
C LEU A 81 -15.91 -4.07 11.21
N PRO A 82 -15.16 -4.34 10.13
CA PRO A 82 -13.91 -3.65 9.86
C PRO A 82 -14.15 -2.13 9.83
N THR A 83 -13.25 -1.36 10.43
CA THR A 83 -13.26 0.10 10.32
C THR A 83 -13.35 0.49 8.84
N GLN A 84 -14.22 1.45 8.51
CA GLN A 84 -14.27 1.96 7.14
C GLN A 84 -12.86 2.41 6.75
N PRO A 85 -12.31 1.94 5.62
CA PRO A 85 -11.03 2.43 5.14
C PRO A 85 -11.20 3.93 4.88
N VAL A 86 -10.68 4.74 5.80
CA VAL A 86 -10.66 6.19 5.61
C VAL A 86 -9.68 6.42 4.47
N GLU A 87 -10.16 6.94 3.34
CA GLU A 87 -9.26 7.44 2.32
C GLU A 87 -8.37 8.48 2.99
N GLN A 88 -7.10 8.13 3.18
CA GLN A 88 -6.10 9.08 3.63
C GLN A 88 -5.92 10.10 2.52
N ARG A 89 -6.71 11.17 2.56
CA ARG A 89 -6.57 12.30 1.63
C ARG A 89 -5.32 13.06 2.03
N TYR A 90 -4.21 12.69 1.39
CA TYR A 90 -2.99 13.47 1.44
C TYR A 90 -3.21 14.81 0.73
N ILE A 91 -3.42 15.87 1.51
CA ILE A 91 -3.38 17.22 0.97
C ILE A 91 -1.91 17.54 0.69
N LYS A 92 -1.50 17.54 -0.59
CA LYS A 92 -0.19 18.06 -0.97
C LYS A 92 -0.13 19.54 -0.56
N GLN A 93 0.63 19.85 0.48
CA GLN A 93 0.88 21.24 0.85
C GLN A 93 1.66 21.91 -0.28
N LYS A 94 1.11 22.99 -0.85
CA LYS A 94 1.87 23.83 -1.79
C LYS A 94 2.91 24.59 -0.97
N ARG A 95 4.19 24.42 -1.32
CA ARG A 95 5.27 25.23 -0.74
C ARG A 95 5.11 26.67 -1.21
N THR A 96 5.27 27.62 -0.30
CA THR A 96 5.39 29.04 -0.64
C THR A 96 6.73 29.32 -1.33
N GLU A 97 6.82 30.42 -2.09
CA GLU A 97 8.08 30.84 -2.75
C GLU A 97 9.23 31.01 -1.76
N GLU A 98 8.95 31.55 -0.58
CA GLU A 98 9.95 31.74 0.47
C GLU A 98 10.47 30.39 1.01
N GLN A 99 9.59 29.42 1.22
CA GLN A 99 9.98 28.05 1.61
C GLN A 99 10.81 27.35 0.53
N ILE A 100 10.53 27.61 -0.75
CA ILE A 100 11.33 27.07 -1.87
C ILE A 100 12.72 27.67 -1.83
N ARG A 101 12.84 28.99 -1.66
CA ARG A 101 14.13 29.69 -1.59
C ARG A 101 14.98 29.20 -0.42
N THR A 102 14.42 29.20 0.80
CA THR A 102 15.13 28.74 1.99
C THR A 102 15.48 27.24 1.90
N GLY A 103 14.59 26.43 1.30
CA GLY A 103 14.85 25.01 1.08
C GLY A 103 16.02 24.76 0.11
N ASN A 104 16.11 25.52 -0.98
CA ASN A 104 17.21 25.42 -1.94
C ASN A 104 18.54 25.84 -1.31
N GLU A 105 18.55 26.94 -0.56
CA GLU A 105 19.76 27.42 0.12
C GLU A 105 20.27 26.39 1.15
N ALA A 106 19.38 25.78 1.93
CA ALA A 106 19.73 24.72 2.87
C ALA A 106 20.28 23.47 2.16
N LEU A 107 19.74 23.11 0.99
CA LEU A 107 20.23 22.02 0.16
C LEU A 107 21.65 22.28 -0.36
N ASP A 108 21.91 23.50 -0.84
CA ASP A 108 23.22 23.90 -1.34
C ASP A 108 24.29 23.82 -0.24
N GLN A 109 23.96 24.30 0.96
CA GLN A 109 24.85 24.21 2.12
C GLN A 109 25.11 22.75 2.53
N LEU A 110 24.08 21.90 2.48
CA LEU A 110 24.21 20.48 2.79
C LEU A 110 25.13 19.77 1.78
N MET A 111 24.94 20.04 0.48
CA MET A 111 25.78 19.50 -0.59
C MET A 111 27.23 19.96 -0.47
N ALA A 112 27.47 21.25 -0.19
CA ALA A 112 28.81 21.78 0.04
C ALA A 112 29.50 21.09 1.23
N ARG A 113 28.76 20.83 2.31
CA ARG A 113 29.27 20.14 3.50
C ARG A 113 29.53 18.65 3.27
N MET A 114 28.68 17.98 2.48
CA MET A 114 28.89 16.58 2.09
C MET A 114 30.12 16.46 1.18
N LYS A 115 30.29 17.38 0.23
CA LYS A 115 31.45 17.42 -0.67
C LYS A 115 32.76 17.64 0.09
N ARG A 116 32.78 18.59 1.04
CA ARG A 116 33.94 18.83 1.92
C ARG A 116 34.29 17.62 2.80
N ARG A 117 33.27 16.87 3.24
CA ARG A 117 33.47 15.61 4.01
C ARG A 117 33.94 14.45 3.13
N ALA A 118 33.47 14.37 1.89
CA ALA A 118 33.85 13.33 0.95
C ALA A 118 35.28 13.53 0.42
N ASN A 119 35.81 14.76 0.41
CA ASN A 119 37.18 15.02 0.02
C ASN A 119 37.73 16.33 0.63
N PRO A 120 38.53 16.27 1.71
CA PRO A 120 38.96 17.46 2.45
C PRO A 120 39.97 18.35 1.69
N ASP A 121 40.69 17.80 0.69
CA ASP A 121 41.72 18.52 -0.09
C ASP A 121 41.34 18.80 -1.56
N ALA A 122 40.16 18.39 -2.03
CA ALA A 122 39.76 18.67 -3.41
C ALA A 122 39.09 20.04 -3.54
N ALA A 123 39.85 21.01 -4.08
CA ALA A 123 39.29 22.21 -4.64
C ALA A 123 38.23 21.87 -5.72
N LEU A 124 37.20 22.71 -5.83
CA LEU A 124 36.22 22.63 -6.91
C LEU A 124 36.96 22.80 -8.25
N LYS A 125 36.96 21.76 -9.09
CA LYS A 125 37.36 21.90 -10.50
C LYS A 125 36.47 22.97 -11.13
N SER A 126 37.08 23.96 -11.74
CA SER A 126 36.42 24.90 -12.64
C SER A 126 35.79 24.17 -13.82
N ASP A 127 34.81 24.80 -14.47
CA ASP A 127 34.11 24.21 -15.63
C ASP A 127 35.09 23.78 -16.73
N ASN A 128 36.20 24.50 -16.89
CA ASN A 128 37.25 24.18 -17.85
C ASN A 128 38.03 22.91 -17.47
N GLU A 129 38.36 22.74 -16.19
CA GLU A 129 39.04 21.53 -15.69
C GLU A 129 38.14 20.29 -15.77
N ILE A 130 36.82 20.47 -15.70
CA ILE A 130 35.83 19.40 -15.89
C ILE A 130 35.79 18.95 -17.36
N GLU A 131 35.78 19.88 -18.30
CA GLU A 131 35.85 19.63 -19.75
C GLU A 131 37.12 18.88 -20.14
N GLU A 132 38.29 19.33 -19.65
CA GLU A 132 39.57 18.65 -19.92
C GLU A 132 39.62 17.25 -19.33
N SER A 133 39.11 17.06 -18.10
CA SER A 133 39.03 15.74 -17.48
C SER A 133 38.14 14.78 -18.29
N LYS A 134 37.03 15.28 -18.85
CA LYS A 134 36.15 14.49 -19.73
C LYS A 134 36.85 14.10 -21.04
N LYS A 135 37.58 15.01 -21.67
CA LYS A 135 38.35 14.74 -22.90
C LYS A 135 39.44 13.70 -22.66
N GLN A 136 40.19 13.81 -21.56
CA GLN A 136 41.19 12.82 -21.18
C GLN A 136 40.57 11.44 -20.92
N ALA A 137 39.44 11.39 -20.21
CA ALA A 137 38.75 10.12 -19.95
C ALA A 137 38.26 9.47 -21.25
N MET A 138 37.71 10.24 -22.20
CA MET A 138 37.30 9.73 -23.50
C MET A 138 38.48 9.23 -24.33
N ALA A 139 39.62 9.95 -24.32
CA ALA A 139 40.82 9.52 -25.04
C ALA A 139 41.39 8.21 -24.48
N ALA A 140 41.49 8.09 -23.15
CA ALA A 140 41.95 6.87 -22.49
C ALA A 140 41.02 5.68 -22.78
N PHE A 141 39.71 5.92 -22.85
CA PHE A 141 38.73 4.89 -23.19
C PHE A 141 38.85 4.43 -24.64
N ALA A 142 39.05 5.38 -25.58
CA ALA A 142 39.28 5.07 -26.98
C ALA A 142 40.57 4.25 -27.19
N GLU A 143 41.63 4.56 -26.43
CA GLU A 143 42.91 3.84 -26.49
C GLU A 143 42.78 2.40 -25.95
N LEU A 144 42.02 2.21 -24.86
CA LEU A 144 41.69 0.88 -24.35
C LEU A 144 40.86 0.07 -25.34
N GLN A 145 39.93 0.72 -26.05
CA GLN A 145 39.10 0.08 -27.06
C GLN A 145 39.91 -0.30 -28.32
N ASP A 146 40.85 0.54 -28.76
CA ASP A 146 41.78 0.23 -29.84
C ASP A 146 42.70 -0.94 -29.48
N ARG A 147 43.22 -0.97 -28.24
CA ARG A 147 44.05 -2.05 -27.73
C ARG A 147 43.29 -3.38 -27.58
N ALA A 148 42.01 -3.32 -27.22
CA ALA A 148 41.14 -4.51 -27.16
C ALA A 148 40.73 -5.03 -28.55
N SER A 149 40.81 -4.20 -29.59
CA SER A 149 40.40 -4.54 -30.96
C SER A 149 41.53 -5.10 -31.83
N LYS A 150 42.79 -5.10 -31.37
CA LYS A 150 43.92 -5.72 -32.08
C LYS A 150 43.99 -7.21 -31.73
N PRO A 151 43.83 -8.14 -32.69
CA PRO A 151 44.02 -9.56 -32.43
C PRO A 151 45.48 -9.80 -32.04
N THR A 152 45.68 -10.47 -30.90
CA THR A 152 47.01 -10.89 -30.46
C THR A 152 47.46 -12.03 -31.35
N ASP A 153 48.26 -11.73 -32.36
CA ASP A 153 48.88 -12.71 -33.24
C ASP A 153 49.95 -13.49 -32.42
N MET A 154 49.52 -14.58 -31.78
CA MET A 154 50.40 -15.57 -31.18
C MET A 154 50.22 -16.90 -31.91
N GLU A 155 50.79 -17.01 -33.11
CA GLU A 155 51.20 -18.33 -33.62
C GLU A 155 52.29 -18.22 -34.71
N GLN A 156 53.51 -17.86 -34.32
CA GLN A 156 54.72 -18.27 -35.06
C GLN A 156 55.90 -18.45 -34.10
N GLN A 157 56.23 -19.70 -33.77
CA GLN A 157 57.50 -20.33 -34.17
C GLN A 157 57.61 -21.74 -33.57
N GLN A 158 57.76 -22.71 -34.49
CA GLN A 158 58.35 -24.01 -34.25
C GLN A 158 59.84 -23.88 -33.89
#